data_AF-A0A3D8SET4-F1
#
_entry.id   AF-A0A3D8SET4-F1
#
_cell.length_a   1.000
_cell.length_b   1.000
_cell.length_c   1.000
_cell.angle_alpha   90.00
_cell.angle_beta   90.00
_cell.angle_gamma   90.00
#
_symmetry.space_group_name_H-M   'P 1'
#
loop_
_entity.id
_entity.type
_entity.pdbx_description
1 polymer ?
#
loop_
_entity_poly.entity_id
_entity_poly.type
_entity_poly.pdbx_seq_one_letter_code
_entity_poly.pdbx_strand_id
1 'polypeptide(L)'
;MTEVVVQRVRTKYHWPAIQLNFWILIMLVASATILGIFASFISVQTQLHLGIPWYFPYWVTVGSIGIVFVLIMLYLIAQRQLLPGIVILGSFILFVLFLVGLIVTSIELWGPVGNVNSNCNLLQSSTGPNEATLAWLEQHSICQSWQAAWAFQLVGTIFLFWMMIMAYQVYRDDA
;
A
#
# COMPACT_ATOMS: atom_id res chain seq x y z
N MET A 1 3.05 -5.67 57.06
CA MET A 1 2.70 -6.17 55.73
C MET A 1 2.53 -4.94 54.85
N THR A 2 3.55 -4.58 54.08
CA THR A 2 3.54 -3.38 53.23
C THR A 2 2.69 -3.67 52.00
N GLU A 3 1.52 -3.03 51.89
CA GLU A 3 0.73 -3.04 50.66
C GLU A 3 1.53 -2.31 49.58
N VAL A 4 2.06 -3.07 48.64
CA VAL A 4 2.62 -2.52 47.41
C VAL A 4 1.43 -2.09 46.56
N VAL A 5 1.01 -0.83 46.70
CA VAL A 5 0.03 -0.23 45.80
C VAL A 5 0.71 -0.10 44.44
N VAL A 6 0.48 -1.09 43.57
CA VAL A 6 0.88 -1.04 42.16
C VAL A 6 0.02 0.04 41.50
N GLN A 7 0.49 1.29 41.57
CA GLN A 7 -0.10 2.38 40.82
C GLN A 7 0.15 2.06 39.35
N ARG A 8 -0.84 1.44 38.70
CA ARG A 8 -0.82 1.18 37.27
C ARG A 8 -0.98 2.54 36.58
N VAL A 9 0.11 3.31 36.54
CA VAL A 9 0.19 4.58 35.82
C VAL A 9 -0.17 4.22 34.39
N ARG A 10 -1.35 4.67 33.95
CA ARG A 10 -1.84 4.47 32.58
C ARG A 10 -0.92 5.32 31.71
N THR A 11 0.23 4.78 31.32
CA THR A 11 1.21 5.43 30.45
C THR A 11 0.47 5.83 29.18
N LYS A 12 0.28 7.14 29.04
CA LYS A 12 -0.48 7.71 27.95
C LYS A 12 0.54 8.02 26.88
N TYR A 13 0.75 7.05 25.99
CA TYR A 13 1.74 7.15 24.93
C TYR A 13 1.61 8.47 24.16
N HIS A 14 2.68 9.27 24.13
CA HIS A 14 2.66 10.56 23.45
C HIS A 14 2.99 10.39 21.97
N TRP A 15 1.96 10.24 21.14
CA TRP A 15 2.13 10.11 19.71
C TRP A 15 2.27 11.48 19.02
N PRO A 16 3.23 11.66 18.09
CA PRO A 16 3.36 12.87 17.31
C PRO A 16 2.18 13.00 16.31
N ALA A 17 1.16 13.80 16.68
CA ALA A 17 -0.11 13.87 15.96
C ALA A 17 0.03 14.21 14.47
N ILE A 18 0.94 15.14 14.12
CA ILE A 18 1.16 15.56 12.73
C ILE A 18 1.78 14.43 11.90
N GLN A 19 2.82 13.77 12.43
CA GLN A 19 3.50 12.68 11.73
C GLN A 19 2.56 11.48 11.53
N LEU A 20 1.77 11.13 12.56
CA LEU A 20 0.80 10.04 12.49
C LEU A 20 -0.30 10.33 11.45
N ASN A 21 -0.89 11.53 11.45
CA ASN A 21 -1.94 11.87 10.51
C ASN A 21 -1.43 11.90 9.06
N PHE A 22 -0.23 12.42 8.85
CA PHE A 22 0.43 12.40 7.54
C PHE A 22 0.67 10.97 7.06
N TRP A 23 1.16 10.10 7.95
CA TRP A 23 1.37 8.68 7.66
C TRP A 23 0.06 7.97 7.26
N ILE A 24 -1.01 8.17 8.03
CA ILE A 24 -2.33 7.60 7.77
C ILE A 24 -2.85 7.98 6.38
N LEU A 25 -2.75 9.26 6.02
CA LEU A 25 -3.20 9.76 4.73
C LEU A 25 -2.42 9.08 3.59
N ILE A 26 -1.09 9.08 3.66
CA ILE A 26 -0.24 8.48 2.63
C ILE A 26 -0.54 6.99 2.47
N MET A 27 -0.69 6.25 3.57
CA MET A 27 -0.99 4.82 3.53
C MET A 27 -2.38 4.52 3.00
N LEU A 28 -3.37 5.36 3.31
CA LEU A 28 -4.72 5.22 2.77
C LEU A 28 -4.72 5.44 1.25
N VAL A 29 -4.06 6.51 0.78
CA VAL A 29 -3.94 6.81 -0.64
C VAL A 29 -3.20 5.70 -1.36
N ALA A 30 -2.04 5.25 -0.87
CA ALA A 30 -1.28 4.17 -1.47
C ALA A 30 -2.08 2.86 -1.54
N SER A 31 -2.76 2.48 -0.46
CA SER A 31 -3.53 1.23 -0.44
C SER A 31 -4.76 1.29 -1.36
N ALA A 32 -5.45 2.43 -1.41
CA ALA A 32 -6.60 2.63 -2.28
C ALA A 32 -6.23 2.69 -3.76
N THR A 33 -5.13 3.36 -4.12
CA THR A 33 -4.66 3.42 -5.50
C THR A 33 -4.22 2.05 -6.00
N ILE A 34 -3.45 1.32 -5.21
CA ILE A 34 -3.01 -0.05 -5.54
C ILE A 34 -4.24 -0.95 -5.74
N LEU A 35 -5.18 -0.96 -4.78
CA LEU A 35 -6.40 -1.76 -4.89
C LEU A 35 -7.17 -1.42 -6.18
N GLY A 36 -7.38 -0.13 -6.46
CA GLY A 36 -8.11 0.33 -7.63
C GLY A 36 -7.47 -0.08 -8.96
N ILE A 37 -6.14 0.06 -9.08
CA ILE A 37 -5.39 -0.30 -10.30
C ILE A 37 -5.45 -1.81 -10.55
N PHE A 38 -5.19 -2.64 -9.53
CA PHE A 38 -5.22 -4.09 -9.74
C PHE A 38 -6.65 -4.63 -9.92
N ALA A 39 -7.66 -4.01 -9.31
CA ALA A 39 -9.05 -4.35 -9.56
C ALA A 39 -9.47 -4.03 -11.01
N SER A 40 -9.04 -2.89 -11.56
CA SER A 40 -9.32 -2.55 -12.96
C SER A 40 -8.61 -3.52 -13.91
N PHE A 41 -7.37 -3.92 -13.63
CA PHE A 41 -6.66 -4.93 -14.41
C PHE A 41 -7.37 -6.28 -14.41
N ILE A 42 -7.90 -6.74 -13.27
CA ILE A 42 -8.71 -7.96 -13.21
C ILE A 42 -9.96 -7.84 -14.09
N SER A 43 -10.65 -6.70 -14.05
CA SER A 43 -11.82 -6.45 -14.89
C SER A 43 -11.46 -6.54 -16.38
N VAL A 44 -10.35 -5.91 -16.79
CA VAL A 44 -9.87 -5.95 -18.19
C VAL A 44 -9.53 -7.40 -18.60
N GLN A 45 -8.76 -8.13 -17.78
CA GLN A 45 -8.42 -9.53 -18.08
C GLN A 45 -9.66 -10.43 -18.22
N THR A 46 -10.68 -10.17 -17.40
CA THR A 46 -11.95 -10.91 -17.44
C THR A 46 -12.69 -10.66 -18.74
N GLN A 47 -12.72 -9.42 -19.24
CA GLN A 47 -13.34 -9.09 -20.53
C GLN A 47 -12.58 -9.74 -21.70
N LEU A 48 -11.25 -9.78 -21.63
CA LEU A 48 -10.40 -10.40 -22.64
C LEU A 48 -10.37 -11.94 -22.54
N HIS A 49 -11.04 -12.55 -21.56
CA HIS A 49 -11.02 -14.00 -21.30
C HIS A 49 -9.61 -14.57 -21.15
N LEU A 50 -8.71 -13.77 -20.56
CA LEU A 50 -7.33 -14.15 -20.28
C LEU A 50 -7.20 -14.66 -18.84
N GLY A 51 -6.19 -15.51 -18.61
CA GLY A 51 -5.89 -16.00 -17.27
C GLY A 51 -5.43 -14.87 -16.36
N ILE A 52 -6.01 -14.76 -15.17
CA ILE A 52 -5.64 -13.74 -14.18
C ILE A 52 -4.37 -14.17 -13.44
N PRO A 53 -3.25 -13.43 -13.54
CA PRO A 53 -2.05 -13.74 -12.79
C PRO A 53 -2.29 -13.64 -11.28
N TRP A 54 -1.68 -14.51 -10.49
CA TRP A 54 -1.89 -14.57 -9.03
C TRP A 54 -1.54 -13.27 -8.28
N TYR A 55 -0.62 -12.48 -8.82
CA TYR A 55 -0.17 -11.24 -8.19
C TYR A 55 -1.21 -10.09 -8.31
N PHE A 56 -2.19 -10.21 -9.20
CA PHE A 56 -3.32 -9.27 -9.26
C PHE A 56 -4.26 -9.39 -8.04
N PRO A 57 -4.88 -10.56 -7.75
CA PRO A 57 -5.69 -10.72 -6.55
C PRO A 57 -4.87 -10.60 -5.27
N TYR A 58 -3.57 -10.93 -5.30
CA TYR A 58 -2.66 -10.62 -4.20
C TYR A 58 -2.68 -9.13 -3.84
N TRP A 59 -2.52 -8.22 -4.80
CA TRP A 59 -2.53 -6.80 -4.50
C TRP A 59 -3.91 -6.26 -4.09
N VAL A 60 -4.99 -6.83 -4.64
CA VAL A 60 -6.35 -6.48 -4.19
C VAL A 60 -6.54 -6.86 -2.72
N THR A 61 -6.10 -8.07 -2.32
CA THR A 61 -6.20 -8.50 -0.92
C THR A 61 -5.27 -7.71 0.01
N VAL A 62 -4.00 -7.51 -0.35
CA VAL A 62 -3.04 -6.75 0.45
C VAL A 62 -3.45 -5.28 0.58
N GLY A 63 -3.91 -4.66 -0.50
CA GLY A 63 -4.46 -3.30 -0.49
C GLY A 63 -5.69 -3.17 0.40
N SER A 64 -6.60 -4.17 0.36
CA SER A 64 -7.77 -4.21 1.24
C SER A 64 -7.38 -4.35 2.71
N ILE A 65 -6.42 -5.22 3.05
CA ILE A 65 -5.90 -5.36 4.41
C ILE A 65 -5.23 -4.06 4.87
N GLY A 66 -4.50 -3.37 3.98
CA GLY A 66 -3.91 -2.06 4.26
C GLY A 66 -4.97 -1.01 4.62
N ILE A 67 -6.06 -0.92 3.86
CA ILE A 67 -7.18 -0.01 4.17
C ILE A 67 -7.82 -0.37 5.51
N VAL A 68 -8.09 -1.67 5.75
CA VAL A 68 -8.66 -2.14 7.03
C VAL A 68 -7.75 -1.79 8.20
N PHE A 69 -6.43 -1.96 8.05
CA PHE A 69 -5.45 -1.58 9.06
C PHE A 69 -5.51 -0.08 9.38
N VAL A 70 -5.60 0.77 8.36
CA VAL A 70 -5.75 2.22 8.53
C VAL A 70 -7.07 2.57 9.25
N LEU A 71 -8.18 1.91 8.91
CA LEU A 71 -9.46 2.09 9.59
C LEU A 71 -9.41 1.67 11.07
N ILE A 72 -8.75 0.55 11.37
CA ILE A 72 -8.52 0.10 12.75
C ILE A 72 -7.69 1.14 13.52
N MET A 73 -6.65 1.72 12.90
CA MET A 73 -5.87 2.79 13.52
C MET A 73 -6.74 4.02 13.81
N LEU A 74 -7.53 4.50 12.85
CA LEU A 74 -8.44 5.63 13.06
C LEU A 74 -9.42 5.37 14.22
N TYR A 75 -9.93 4.14 14.32
CA TYR A 75 -10.77 3.72 15.43
C TYR A 75 -10.05 3.77 16.79
N LEU A 76 -8.80 3.27 16.87
CA LEU A 76 -7.99 3.31 18.10
C LEU A 76 -7.63 4.75 18.51
N ILE A 77 -7.40 5.65 17.54
CA ILE A 77 -7.20 7.08 17.79
C ILE A 77 -8.45 7.69 18.42
N ALA A 78 -9.64 7.38 17.89
CA ALA A 78 -10.91 7.86 18.44
C ALA A 78 -11.11 7.41 19.90
N GLN A 79 -10.63 6.21 20.25
CA GLN A 79 -10.67 5.71 21.64
C GLN A 79 -9.54 6.22 22.54
N ARG A 80 -8.57 6.98 21.99
CA ARG A 80 -7.36 7.43 22.69
C ARG A 80 -6.55 6.28 23.31
N GLN A 81 -6.60 5.09 22.71
CA GLN A 81 -5.93 3.87 23.16
C GLN A 81 -5.04 3.29 22.05
N LEU A 82 -4.10 4.08 21.56
CA LEU A 82 -3.19 3.62 20.52
C LEU A 82 -2.07 2.80 21.16
N LEU A 83 -2.25 1.48 21.22
CA LEU A 83 -1.26 0.55 21.77
C LEU A 83 -0.10 0.37 20.76
N PRO A 84 1.15 0.73 21.12
CA PRO A 84 2.30 0.61 20.21
C PRO A 84 2.52 -0.82 19.71
N GLY A 85 2.28 -1.82 20.55
CA GLY A 85 2.49 -3.23 20.19
C GLY A 85 1.66 -3.70 19.00
N ILE A 86 0.39 -3.30 18.92
CA ILE A 86 -0.49 -3.66 17.79
C ILE A 86 -0.03 -2.98 16.50
N VAL A 87 0.42 -1.72 16.61
CA VAL A 87 0.91 -0.94 15.46
C VAL A 87 2.21 -1.52 14.92
N ILE A 88 3.16 -1.90 15.78
CA ILE A 88 4.42 -2.53 15.37
C ILE A 88 4.14 -3.87 14.67
N LEU A 89 3.32 -4.73 15.28
CA LEU A 89 3.01 -6.04 14.70
C LEU A 89 2.29 -5.90 13.35
N GLY A 90 1.27 -5.05 13.27
CA GLY A 90 0.50 -4.84 12.05
C GLY A 90 1.33 -4.21 10.93
N SER A 91 2.16 -3.21 11.25
CA SER A 91 3.07 -2.58 10.27
C SER A 91 4.14 -3.56 9.78
N PHE A 92 4.65 -4.45 10.63
CA PHE A 92 5.60 -5.49 10.23
C PHE A 92 4.98 -6.51 9.26
N ILE A 93 3.78 -7.01 9.57
CA ILE A 93 3.07 -7.96 8.68
C ILE A 93 2.79 -7.31 7.32
N LEU A 94 2.25 -6.10 7.33
CA LEU A 94 1.99 -5.34 6.10
C LEU A 94 3.26 -5.02 5.33
N PHE A 95 4.36 -4.71 6.02
CA PHE A 95 5.65 -4.45 5.41
C PHE A 95 6.12 -5.64 4.58
N VAL A 96 6.08 -6.86 5.14
CA VAL A 96 6.46 -8.08 4.42
C VAL A 96 5.55 -8.30 3.21
N LEU A 97 4.23 -8.13 3.37
CA LEU A 97 3.28 -8.29 2.28
C LEU A 97 3.52 -7.27 1.15
N PHE A 98 3.73 -6.00 1.48
CA PHE A 98 4.02 -4.96 0.49
C PHE A 98 5.38 -5.21 -0.19
N LEU A 99 6.39 -5.67 0.55
CA LEU A 99 7.73 -5.96 0.01
C LEU A 99 7.67 -7.10 -1.02
N VAL A 100 7.01 -8.21 -0.70
CA VAL A 100 6.87 -9.35 -1.61
C VAL A 100 6.14 -8.93 -2.90
N GLY A 101 5.05 -8.18 -2.77
CA GLY A 101 4.32 -7.67 -3.93
C GLY A 101 5.14 -6.71 -4.78
N LEU A 102 5.94 -5.85 -4.14
CA LEU A 102 6.79 -4.87 -4.82
C LEU A 102 7.87 -5.57 -5.65
N ILE A 103 8.49 -6.62 -5.10
CA ILE A 103 9.50 -7.41 -5.81
C ILE A 103 8.89 -8.01 -7.09
N VAL A 104 7.72 -8.65 -6.98
CA VAL A 104 7.04 -9.24 -8.13
C VAL A 104 6.66 -8.17 -9.17
N THR A 105 6.05 -7.07 -8.73
CA THR A 105 5.67 -5.98 -9.64
C THR A 105 6.88 -5.38 -10.36
N SER A 106 8.04 -5.30 -9.68
CA SER A 106 9.29 -4.83 -10.29
C SER A 106 9.81 -5.78 -11.37
N ILE A 107 9.68 -7.10 -11.16
CA ILE A 107 10.04 -8.12 -12.15
C ILE A 107 9.09 -8.06 -13.35
N GLU A 108 7.80 -7.87 -13.15
CA GLU A 108 6.84 -7.75 -14.26
C GLU A 108 7.04 -6.46 -15.08
N LEU A 109 7.41 -5.36 -14.41
CA LEU A 109 7.59 -4.05 -15.04
C LEU A 109 8.90 -3.95 -15.83
N TRP A 110 10.00 -4.48 -15.28
CA TRP A 110 11.36 -4.32 -15.83
C TRP A 110 12.12 -5.62 -16.08
N GLY A 111 11.43 -6.77 -16.00
CA GLY A 111 12.04 -8.08 -16.17
C GLY A 111 12.68 -8.29 -17.55
N PRO A 112 13.51 -9.34 -17.70
CA PRO A 112 14.28 -9.56 -18.91
C PRO A 112 13.45 -10.01 -20.12
N VAL A 113 12.25 -10.56 -19.91
CA VAL A 113 11.40 -11.12 -20.98
C VAL A 113 9.98 -10.59 -20.82
N GLY A 114 9.42 -10.04 -21.91
CA GLY A 114 8.00 -9.67 -21.97
C GLY A 114 7.55 -8.61 -20.96
N ASN A 115 8.46 -7.75 -20.51
CA ASN A 115 8.15 -6.76 -19.46
C ASN A 115 7.15 -5.70 -19.94
N VAL A 116 6.35 -5.17 -19.03
CA VAL A 116 5.31 -4.18 -19.36
C VAL A 116 5.94 -2.93 -19.99
N ASN A 117 7.09 -2.48 -19.47
CA ASN A 117 7.72 -1.24 -19.91
C ASN A 117 8.16 -1.25 -21.38
N SER A 118 8.67 -2.36 -21.90
CA SER A 118 9.03 -2.50 -23.32
C SER A 118 7.80 -2.49 -24.22
N ASN A 119 6.67 -3.01 -23.72
CA ASN A 119 5.40 -3.01 -24.42
C ASN A 119 4.67 -1.66 -24.35
N CYS A 120 5.22 -0.62 -23.69
CA CYS A 120 4.57 0.68 -23.53
C CYS A 120 4.69 1.63 -24.73
N ASN A 121 5.48 1.29 -25.75
CA ASN A 121 5.69 2.14 -26.92
C ASN A 121 5.42 1.42 -28.26
N LEU A 122 4.58 0.39 -28.23
CA LEU A 122 4.20 -0.38 -29.42
C LEU A 122 3.31 0.41 -30.40
N LEU A 123 2.31 1.14 -29.90
CA LEU A 123 1.47 2.01 -30.74
C LEU A 123 2.04 3.42 -30.74
N GLN A 124 2.08 4.04 -31.92
CA GLN A 124 2.49 5.43 -32.05
C GLN A 124 1.37 6.38 -31.65
N SER A 125 1.75 7.58 -31.21
CA SER A 125 0.81 8.66 -30.90
C SER A 125 -0.08 8.94 -32.13
N SER A 126 -1.39 8.81 -31.92
CA SER A 126 -2.41 9.07 -32.94
C SER A 126 -3.40 10.09 -32.39
N THR A 127 -3.99 10.90 -33.27
CA THR A 127 -4.95 11.94 -32.90
C THR A 127 -6.25 11.78 -33.71
N GLY A 128 -7.36 12.17 -33.08
CA GLY A 128 -8.70 12.10 -33.67
C GLY A 128 -9.56 10.96 -33.11
N PRO A 129 -10.88 10.97 -33.39
CA PRO A 129 -11.82 9.96 -32.89
C PRO A 129 -11.78 8.70 -33.77
N ASN A 130 -10.64 8.01 -33.79
CA ASN A 130 -10.43 6.78 -34.54
C ASN A 130 -9.95 5.64 -33.61
N GLU A 131 -10.08 4.40 -34.09
CA GLU A 131 -9.72 3.20 -33.32
C GLU A 131 -8.23 3.17 -32.94
N ALA A 132 -7.36 3.72 -33.80
CA ALA A 132 -5.92 3.82 -33.53
C ALA A 132 -5.62 4.72 -32.32
N THR A 133 -6.32 5.85 -32.19
CA THR A 133 -6.19 6.76 -31.04
C THR A 133 -6.73 6.11 -29.78
N LEU A 134 -7.85 5.40 -29.85
CA LEU A 134 -8.39 4.65 -28.71
C LEU A 134 -7.39 3.59 -28.23
N ALA A 135 -6.83 2.79 -29.14
CA ALA A 135 -5.85 1.76 -28.81
C ALA A 135 -4.58 2.36 -28.18
N TRP A 136 -4.10 3.50 -28.69
CA TRP A 136 -2.97 4.22 -28.11
C TRP A 136 -3.27 4.74 -26.70
N LEU A 137 -4.45 5.35 -26.49
CA LEU A 137 -4.87 5.85 -25.17
C LEU A 137 -5.00 4.73 -24.13
N GLU A 138 -5.56 3.58 -24.52
CA GLU A 138 -5.66 2.40 -23.66
C GLU A 138 -4.28 1.88 -23.27
N GLN A 139 -3.37 1.70 -24.24
CA GLN A 139 -2.00 1.27 -23.96
C GLN A 139 -1.27 2.26 -23.04
N HIS A 140 -1.39 3.56 -23.31
CA HIS A 140 -0.77 4.61 -22.50
C HIS A 140 -1.30 4.60 -21.06
N SER A 141 -2.62 4.47 -20.89
CA SER A 141 -3.28 4.38 -19.58
C SER A 141 -2.80 3.18 -18.76
N ILE A 142 -2.70 2.00 -19.39
CA ILE A 142 -2.20 0.78 -18.74
C ILE A 142 -0.77 0.98 -18.25
N CYS A 143 0.10 1.53 -19.09
CA CYS A 143 1.50 1.76 -18.74
C CYS A 143 1.68 2.77 -17.60
N GLN A 144 0.95 3.87 -17.62
CA GLN A 144 0.96 4.85 -16.53
C GLN A 144 0.42 4.24 -15.23
N SER A 145 -0.61 3.39 -15.32
CA SER A 145 -1.18 2.69 -14.17
C SER A 145 -0.18 1.73 -13.53
N TRP A 146 0.59 0.99 -14.32
CA TRP A 146 1.66 0.12 -13.82
C TRP A 146 2.78 0.89 -13.11
N GLN A 147 3.24 2.00 -13.68
CA GLN A 147 4.26 2.85 -13.06
C GLN A 147 3.74 3.50 -11.78
N ALA A 148 2.50 3.99 -11.79
CA ALA A 148 1.85 4.55 -10.61
C ALA A 148 1.70 3.50 -9.51
N ALA A 149 1.23 2.29 -9.84
CA ALA A 149 1.13 1.19 -8.89
C ALA A 149 2.49 0.90 -8.25
N TRP A 150 3.54 0.70 -9.05
CA TRP A 150 4.88 0.46 -8.53
C TRP A 150 5.37 1.58 -7.59
N ALA A 151 5.17 2.85 -7.98
CA ALA A 151 5.57 3.98 -7.16
C ALA A 151 4.83 4.01 -5.80
N PHE A 152 3.51 3.79 -5.79
CA PHE A 152 2.74 3.74 -4.54
C PHE A 152 3.09 2.53 -3.68
N GLN A 153 3.46 1.39 -4.26
CA GLN A 153 3.96 0.23 -3.53
C GLN A 153 5.30 0.53 -2.84
N LEU A 154 6.21 1.23 -3.55
CA LEU A 154 7.49 1.66 -2.98
C LEU A 154 7.30 2.68 -1.86
N VAL A 155 6.45 3.67 -2.06
CA VAL A 155 6.11 4.63 -1.00
C VAL A 155 5.50 3.89 0.20
N GLY A 156 4.56 2.96 -0.04
CA GLY A 156 3.94 2.16 1.01
C GLY A 156 4.95 1.34 1.83
N THR A 157 5.90 0.67 1.17
CA THR A 157 6.94 -0.11 1.89
C THR A 157 7.82 0.76 2.78
N ILE A 158 8.27 1.92 2.28
CA ILE A 158 9.09 2.86 3.05
C ILE A 158 8.31 3.41 4.24
N PHE A 159 7.05 3.81 4.04
CA PHE A 159 6.23 4.37 5.11
C PHE A 159 5.88 3.32 6.16
N LEU A 160 5.61 2.06 5.78
CA LEU A 160 5.43 0.96 6.74
C LEU A 160 6.68 0.74 7.59
N PHE A 161 7.87 0.81 6.99
CA PHE A 161 9.13 0.75 7.72
C PHE A 161 9.29 1.94 8.69
N TRP A 162 8.98 3.15 8.23
CA TRP A 162 9.01 4.34 9.07
C TRP A 162 8.03 4.25 10.26
N MET A 163 6.86 3.63 10.08
CA MET A 163 5.91 3.39 11.18
C MET A 163 6.48 2.49 12.27
N MET A 164 7.23 1.46 11.89
CA MET A 164 7.89 0.59 12.88
C MET A 164 8.87 1.38 13.73
N ILE A 165 9.65 2.29 13.12
CA ILE A 165 10.60 3.15 13.83
C ILE A 165 9.87 4.12 14.77
N MET A 166 8.86 4.84 14.28
CA MET A 166 8.09 5.77 15.11
C MET A 166 7.41 5.07 16.28
N ALA A 167 6.80 3.90 16.05
CA ALA A 167 6.15 3.15 17.10
C ALA A 167 7.15 2.61 18.14
N TYR A 168 8.38 2.25 17.72
CA TYR A 168 9.46 1.88 18.63
C TYR A 168 9.95 3.08 19.47
N GLN A 169 10.11 4.26 18.87
CA GLN A 169 10.48 5.48 19.60
C GLN A 169 9.46 5.80 20.69
N VAL A 170 8.16 5.78 20.36
CA VAL A 170 7.08 5.98 21.33
C VAL A 170 7.09 4.92 22.42
N TYR A 171 7.37 3.65 22.08
CA TYR A 171 7.47 2.60 23.09
C TYR A 171 8.65 2.81 24.06
N ARG A 172 9.80 3.27 23.55
CA ARG A 172 11.01 3.49 24.36
C ARG A 172 10.92 4.73 25.23
N ASP A 173 10.36 5.83 24.71
CA ASP A 173 10.33 7.10 25.43
C ASP A 173 9.32 7.10 26.60
N ASP A 174 8.43 6.09 26.66
CA ASP A 174 7.47 5.85 27.75
C ASP A 174 7.85 4.68 28.69
N ALA A 175 8.99 4.01 28.48
CA ALA A 175 9.50 2.89 29.28
C ALA A 175 10.61 3.35 30.27
#